data_AF-A0A5B0R8B2-F1
#
_entry.id   AF-A0A5B0R8B2-F1
#
_cell.length_a   1.000
_cell.length_b   1.000
_cell.length_c   1.000
_cell.angle_alpha   90.00
_cell.angle_beta   90.00
_cell.angle_gamma   90.00
#
_symmetry.space_group_name_H-M   'P 1'
#
loop_
_entity.id
_entity.type
_entity.pdbx_description
1 polymer ?
#
loop_
_entity_poly.entity_id
_entity_poly.type
_entity_poly.pdbx_seq_one_letter_code
_entity_poly.pdbx_strand_id
1 'polypeptide(L)'
;MALFRVDFSGRGELSERQQKLNQMLARLTRISEEFNLCIFLTNQVQADPGAASMFAGADKKPVGGHVLAHAASTRISLRKGRGDERVAKLCDSPDMPEGEASYKIATGGIEDC
;
A
#
# COMPACT_ATOMS: atom_id res chain seq x y z
N MET A 1 5.06 12.49 6.82
CA MET A 1 3.83 12.89 7.54
C MET A 1 2.70 11.95 7.14
N ALA A 2 1.94 11.41 8.09
CA ALA A 2 0.79 10.54 7.82
C ALA A 2 -0.51 11.31 8.07
N LEU A 3 -0.79 12.30 7.22
CA LEU A 3 -1.80 13.35 7.45
C LEU A 3 -3.17 12.77 7.85
N PHE A 4 -3.76 11.87 7.05
CA PHE A 4 -5.04 11.25 7.38
C PHE A 4 -5.08 10.43 8.68
N ARG A 5 -3.93 9.91 9.15
CA ARG A 5 -3.88 9.13 10.40
C ARG A 5 -3.76 10.02 11.64
N VAL A 6 -3.21 11.22 11.47
CA VAL A 6 -3.02 12.19 12.56
C VAL A 6 -4.24 13.09 12.66
N ASP A 7 -4.74 13.59 11.52
CA ASP A 7 -5.84 14.56 11.45
C ASP A 7 -7.21 13.94 11.76
N PHE A 8 -7.35 12.62 11.61
CA PHE A 8 -8.58 11.89 11.91
C PHE A 8 -8.26 10.71 12.82
N SER A 9 -8.61 10.85 14.10
CA SER A 9 -8.22 9.95 15.17
C SER A 9 -9.43 9.29 15.84
N GLY A 10 -9.25 8.03 16.24
CA GLY A 10 -10.33 7.24 16.84
C GLY A 10 -11.39 6.75 15.84
N ARG A 11 -12.40 6.05 16.37
CA ARG A 11 -13.44 5.41 15.54
C ARG A 11 -14.51 6.39 15.04
N GLY A 12 -14.78 7.46 15.80
CA GLY A 12 -15.83 8.44 15.46
C GLY A 12 -15.57 9.18 14.15
N GLU A 13 -14.30 9.45 13.84
CA GLU A 13 -13.88 10.20 12.65
C GLU A 13 -13.55 9.29 11.44
N LEU A 14 -13.72 7.96 11.60
CA LEU A 14 -13.35 6.99 10.57
C LEU A 14 -14.13 7.22 9.27
N SER A 15 -15.42 7.53 9.37
CA SER A 15 -16.27 7.78 8.19
C SER A 15 -15.79 9.02 7.42
N GLU A 16 -15.55 10.13 8.11
CA GLU A 16 -15.08 11.37 7.49
C GLU A 16 -13.70 11.17 6.84
N ARG A 17 -12.79 10.46 7.53
CA ARG A 17 -11.49 10.09 6.97
C ARG A 17 -11.63 9.31 5.67
N GLN A 18 -12.52 8.30 5.64
CA GLN A 18 -12.70 7.48 4.44
C GLN A 18 -13.33 8.25 3.28
N GLN A 19 -14.26 9.17 3.56
CA GLN A 19 -14.84 10.03 2.53
C GLN A 19 -13.79 10.98 1.93
N LYS A 20 -12.98 11.65 2.76
CA LYS A 20 -11.93 12.54 2.26
C LYS A 20 -10.83 11.80 1.50
N LEU A 21 -10.45 10.61 1.98
CA LEU A 21 -9.53 9.74 1.25
C LEU A 21 -10.09 9.36 -0.12
N ASN A 22 -11.37 8.97 -0.20
CA ASN A 22 -12.01 8.62 -1.47
C ASN A 22 -12.02 9.80 -2.45
N GLN A 23 -12.34 11.01 -1.98
CA GLN A 23 -12.33 12.21 -2.82
C GLN A 23 -10.93 12.53 -3.35
N MET A 24 -9.88 12.35 -2.53
CA MET A 24 -8.50 12.53 -2.98
C MET A 24 -8.13 11.50 -4.05
N LEU A 25 -8.43 10.21 -3.83
CA LEU A 25 -8.11 9.14 -4.78
C LEU A 25 -8.84 9.33 -6.11
N ALA A 26 -10.13 9.70 -6.08
CA ALA A 26 -10.90 9.97 -7.28
C ALA A 26 -10.32 11.15 -8.10
N ARG A 27 -9.80 12.19 -7.43
CA ARG A 27 -9.11 13.30 -8.12
C ARG A 27 -7.80 12.84 -8.75
N LEU A 28 -7.02 12.01 -8.05
CA LEU A 28 -5.80 11.42 -8.60
C LEU A 28 -6.09 10.58 -9.84
N THR A 29 -7.08 9.69 -9.79
CA THR A 29 -7.49 8.89 -10.96
C THR A 29 -7.87 9.78 -12.14
N ARG A 30 -8.66 10.84 -11.92
CA ARG A 30 -9.00 11.78 -13.00
C ARG A 30 -7.78 12.44 -13.63
N ILE A 31 -6.81 12.87 -12.82
CA ILE A 31 -5.56 13.47 -13.32
C ILE A 31 -4.73 12.44 -14.11
N SER A 32 -4.68 11.19 -13.64
CA SER A 32 -4.00 10.09 -14.34
C SER A 32 -4.60 9.87 -15.73
N GLU A 33 -5.93 9.83 -15.84
CA GLU A 33 -6.64 9.63 -17.11
C GLU A 33 -6.53 10.85 -18.04
N GLU A 34 -6.68 12.06 -17.50
CA GLU A 34 -6.67 13.30 -18.29
C GLU A 34 -5.31 13.59 -18.92
N PHE A 35 -4.22 13.31 -18.19
CA PHE A 35 -2.85 13.64 -18.61
C PHE A 35 -2.00 12.41 -18.94
N ASN A 36 -2.59 11.20 -18.93
CA ASN A 36 -1.89 9.93 -19.14
C ASN A 36 -0.65 9.77 -18.23
N LEU A 37 -0.84 10.00 -16.92
CA LEU A 37 0.23 9.98 -15.93
C LEU A 37 0.18 8.71 -15.09
N CYS A 38 1.35 8.16 -14.78
CA CYS A 38 1.49 7.12 -13.76
C CYS A 38 1.44 7.74 -12.35
N ILE A 39 0.55 7.24 -11.50
CA ILE A 39 0.45 7.65 -10.10
C ILE A 39 1.02 6.55 -9.21
N PHE A 40 2.12 6.87 -8.53
CA PHE A 40 2.77 5.99 -7.57
C PHE A 40 2.46 6.42 -6.14
N LEU A 41 1.85 5.52 -5.36
CA LEU A 41 1.47 5.76 -3.97
C LEU A 41 2.27 4.86 -3.03
N THR A 42 2.74 5.42 -1.92
CA THR A 42 3.29 4.65 -0.81
C THR A 42 2.30 4.62 0.34
N ASN A 43 2.24 3.49 1.05
CA ASN A 43 1.31 3.32 2.16
C ASN A 43 1.99 2.68 3.36
N GLN A 44 1.53 3.06 4.54
CA GLN A 44 1.96 2.48 5.80
C GLN A 44 1.15 1.22 6.11
N VAL A 45 1.78 0.32 6.86
CA VAL A 45 1.12 -0.85 7.45
C VAL A 45 0.97 -0.67 8.95
N GLN A 46 -0.03 -1.32 9.53
CA GLN A 46 -0.27 -1.36 10.97
C GLN A 46 -0.36 -2.81 11.45
N ALA A 47 -0.01 -3.05 12.71
CA ALA A 47 -0.19 -4.35 13.33
C ALA A 47 -1.68 -4.74 13.36
N ASP A 48 -1.97 -6.04 13.23
CA ASP A 48 -3.30 -6.59 13.45
C ASP A 48 -3.33 -7.49 14.69
N PRO A 49 -3.75 -6.98 15.87
CA PRO A 49 -3.78 -7.75 17.11
C PRO A 49 -4.68 -8.99 17.05
N GLY A 50 -5.68 -9.00 16.15
CA GLY A 50 -6.59 -10.15 15.98
C GLY A 50 -5.95 -11.30 15.20
N ALA A 51 -4.95 -11.00 14.35
CA ALA A 51 -4.27 -12.01 13.53
C ALA A 51 -3.37 -12.93 14.36
N ALA A 52 -2.92 -12.51 15.54
CA ALA A 52 -2.12 -13.32 16.46
C ALA A 52 -2.82 -14.60 16.95
N SER A 53 -4.14 -14.72 16.76
CA SER A 53 -4.92 -15.93 17.08
C SER A 53 -4.88 -17.01 15.99
N MET A 54 -4.40 -16.67 14.78
CA MET A 54 -4.24 -17.61 13.67
C MET A 54 -2.75 -17.67 13.32
N PHE A 55 -2.11 -18.81 13.57
CA PHE A 55 -0.71 -19.10 13.24
C PHE A 55 -0.45 -19.01 11.72
N ALA A 56 -0.43 -17.81 11.12
CA ALA A 56 -0.09 -17.59 9.72
C ALA A 56 0.19 -16.11 9.39
N GLY A 57 1.45 -15.69 9.55
CA GLY A 57 2.20 -14.98 8.51
C GLY A 57 1.87 -13.53 8.12
N ALA A 58 0.76 -12.93 8.54
CA ALA A 58 0.43 -11.54 8.17
C ALA A 58 0.13 -10.66 9.39
N ASP A 59 1.15 -10.41 10.22
CA ASP A 59 1.07 -9.53 11.39
C ASP A 59 0.75 -8.06 11.04
N LYS A 60 0.71 -7.70 9.75
CA LYS A 60 0.63 -6.33 9.26
C LYS A 60 -0.39 -6.20 8.14
N LYS A 61 -1.30 -5.23 8.29
CA LYS A 61 -2.28 -4.86 7.27
C LYS A 61 -2.02 -3.45 6.72
N PRO A 62 -2.21 -3.21 5.41
CA PRO A 62 -2.13 -1.86 4.86
C PRO A 62 -3.22 -0.96 5.46
N VAL A 63 -2.89 0.30 5.72
CA VAL A 63 -3.84 1.31 6.21
C VAL A 63 -4.70 1.85 5.06
N GLY A 64 -5.90 2.36 5.35
CA GLY A 64 -6.81 2.93 4.33
C GLY A 64 -8.05 2.07 4.05
N GLY A 65 -8.03 0.80 4.45
CA GLY A 65 -9.20 -0.09 4.34
C GLY A 65 -9.66 -0.30 2.89
N HIS A 66 -10.93 -0.64 2.72
CA HIS A 66 -11.49 -1.00 1.41
C HIS A 66 -11.45 0.14 0.39
N VAL A 67 -11.59 1.40 0.81
CA VAL A 67 -11.53 2.56 -0.09
C VAL A 67 -10.21 2.57 -0.87
N LEU A 68 -9.09 2.46 -0.17
CA LEU A 68 -7.79 2.42 -0.83
C LEU A 68 -7.56 1.11 -1.60
N ALA A 69 -8.06 -0.02 -1.06
CA ALA A 69 -7.91 -1.32 -1.71
C ALA A 69 -8.62 -1.41 -3.07
N HIS A 70 -9.78 -0.77 -3.23
CA HIS A 70 -10.52 -0.74 -4.49
C HIS A 70 -10.00 0.31 -5.47
N ALA A 71 -9.47 1.43 -4.97
CA ALA A 71 -8.98 2.51 -5.83
C ALA A 71 -7.60 2.18 -6.45
N ALA A 72 -6.77 1.38 -5.78
CA ALA A 72 -5.45 1.03 -6.27
C ALA A 72 -5.51 -0.16 -7.24
N SER A 73 -5.18 0.08 -8.51
CA SER A 73 -5.19 -0.96 -9.55
C SER A 73 -4.12 -2.01 -9.36
N THR A 74 -2.90 -1.61 -8.95
CA THR A 74 -1.79 -2.54 -8.71
C THR A 74 -1.20 -2.31 -7.33
N ARG A 75 -1.04 -3.38 -6.54
CA ARG A 75 -0.57 -3.32 -5.16
C ARG A 75 0.64 -4.21 -4.95
N ILE A 76 1.75 -3.60 -4.52
CA ILE A 76 3.02 -4.30 -4.25
C ILE A 76 3.32 -4.22 -2.75
N SER A 77 3.49 -5.38 -2.12
CA SER A 77 3.96 -5.51 -0.73
C SER A 77 5.47 -5.67 -0.70
N LEU A 78 6.14 -4.80 0.04
CA LEU A 78 7.60 -4.80 0.18
C LEU A 78 8.01 -5.38 1.54
N ARG A 79 8.89 -6.38 1.53
CA ARG A 79 9.46 -6.98 2.75
C ARG A 79 10.99 -7.04 2.68
N LYS A 80 11.63 -7.08 3.85
CA LYS A 80 13.06 -7.36 3.94
C LYS A 80 13.31 -8.84 3.65
N GLY A 81 14.30 -9.14 2.81
CA GLY A 81 14.83 -10.47 2.54
C GLY A 81 15.98 -10.81 3.48
N ARG A 82 16.89 -11.70 3.05
CA ARG A 82 18.11 -12.03 3.80
C ARG A 82 19.24 -11.04 3.46
N GLY A 83 19.96 -10.57 4.47
CA GLY A 83 21.02 -9.57 4.27
C GLY A 83 20.48 -8.28 3.64
N ASP A 84 21.06 -7.87 2.51
CA ASP A 84 20.69 -6.64 1.80
C ASP A 84 19.55 -6.82 0.79
N GLU A 85 19.08 -8.05 0.60
CA GLU A 85 17.95 -8.37 -0.27
C GLU A 85 16.64 -7.78 0.26
N ARG A 86 15.77 -7.40 -0.67
CA ARG A 86 14.38 -6.99 -0.49
C ARG A 86 13.52 -7.80 -1.44
N VAL A 87 12.29 -8.04 -1.04
CA VAL A 87 11.33 -8.78 -1.86
C VAL A 87 10.09 -7.91 -2.08
N ALA A 88 9.71 -7.77 -3.34
CA ALA A 88 8.49 -7.13 -3.78
C ALA A 88 7.50 -8.22 -4.20
N LYS A 89 6.40 -8.37 -3.45
CA LYS A 89 5.30 -9.25 -3.79
C LYS A 89 4.20 -8.45 -4.48
N LEU A 90 3.85 -8.81 -5.71
CA LEU A 90 2.63 -8.35 -6.36
C LEU A 90 1.43 -9.03 -5.69
N CYS A 91 0.63 -8.26 -4.96
CA CYS A 91 -0.50 -8.77 -4.21
C CYS A 91 -1.81 -8.72 -5.00
N ASP A 92 -1.92 -7.77 -5.94
CA ASP A 92 -3.12 -7.55 -6.72
C ASP A 92 -2.77 -6.73 -7.96
N SER A 93 -3.31 -7.13 -9.11
CA SER A 93 -3.18 -6.43 -10.39
C SER A 93 -4.22 -6.98 -11.37
N PRO A 94 -4.85 -6.13 -12.21
CA PRO A 94 -5.75 -6.60 -13.26
C PRO A 94 -5.02 -7.37 -14.37
N ASP A 95 -3.75 -7.06 -14.62
CA ASP A 95 -3.03 -7.52 -15.81
C ASP A 95 -2.02 -8.63 -15.53
N MET A 96 -1.69 -8.87 -14.26
CA MET A 96 -0.60 -9.76 -13.86
C MET A 96 -1.01 -10.66 -12.69
N PRO A 97 -0.65 -11.96 -12.72
CA PRO A 97 -0.87 -12.86 -11.58
C PRO A 97 0.01 -12.47 -10.39
N GLU A 98 -0.37 -12.91 -9.19
CA GLU A 98 0.49 -12.76 -8.00
C GLU A 98 1.89 -13.35 -8.25
N GLY A 99 2.92 -12.64 -7.80
CA GLY A 99 4.32 -13.04 -7.98
C GLY A 99 5.24 -12.30 -7.02
N GLU A 100 6.48 -12.77 -6.90
CA GLU A 100 7.52 -12.13 -6.09
C GLU A 100 8.76 -11.84 -6.94
N ALA A 101 9.40 -10.71 -6.68
CA ALA A 101 10.68 -10.34 -7.26
C ALA A 101 11.64 -9.90 -6.15
N SER A 102 12.90 -10.34 -6.24
CA SER A 102 13.96 -9.92 -5.34
C SER A 102 14.75 -8.75 -5.92
N TYR A 103 15.09 -7.78 -5.09
CA TYR A 103 15.88 -6.60 -5.45
C TYR A 103 16.80 -6.18 -4.29
N LYS A 104 17.81 -5.36 -4.57
CA LYS A 104 18.69 -4.73 -3.57
C LYS A 104 18.54 -3.22 -3.62
N ILE A 105 18.92 -2.56 -2.54
CA ILE A 105 19.01 -1.10 -2.47
C ILE A 105 20.48 -0.77 -2.30
N ALA A 106 21.11 -0.28 -3.36
CA ALA A 106 22.50 0.16 -3.39
C ALA A 106 22.58 1.70 -3.41
N THR A 107 23.80 2.24 -3.48
CA THR A 107 24.03 3.69 -3.56
C THR A 107 23.36 4.32 -4.78
N GLY A 108 23.26 3.58 -5.89
CA GLY A 108 22.59 4.02 -7.12
C GLY A 108 21.07 3.88 -7.12
N GLY A 109 20.47 3.27 -6.08
CA GLY A 109 19.04 3.01 -5.99
C GLY A 109 18.71 1.52 -6.03
N ILE A 110 17.67 1.15 -6.78
CA ILE A 110 17.21 -0.25 -6.90
C ILE A 110 18.08 -0.97 -7.91
N GLU A 111 18.65 -2.11 -7.51
CA GLU A 111 19.46 -2.99 -8.34
C GLU A 111 18.90 -4.42 -8.31
N ASP A 112 19.17 -5.19 -9.36
CA ASP A 112 18.84 -6.61 -9.41
C ASP A 112 19.71 -7.40 -8.42
N CYS A 113 19.16 -8.52 -7.93
CA CYS A 113 19.86 -9.38 -6.98
C CYS A 113 20.93 -10.26 -7.61
#